data_AF-A0A972PFV5-F1
#
_entry.id   AF-A0A972PFV5-F1
#
_cell.length_a   1.000
_cell.length_b   1.000
_cell.length_c   1.000
_cell.angle_alpha   90.00
_cell.angle_beta   90.00
_cell.angle_gamma   90.00
#
_symmetry.space_group_name_H-M   'P 1'
#
loop_
_entity.id
_entity.type
_entity.pdbx_description
1 polymer ?
#
loop_
_entity_poly.entity_id
_entity_poly.type
_entity_poly.pdbx_seq_one_letter_code
_entity_poly.pdbx_strand_id
1 'polypeptide(L)'
;MQLLISNEQNQVPVGDEVLGLIRRALEEVLREEEFFLETEVSILLVDDTGMAALNRKYRGLDETTDVLAFPMLEEALEEPVVPDPGEEVLLGDIVISVPRALEQAGACGNSFSREMVFLAVHGMLHLLGYDHESPEEAAEMRAREKKVLARLGFEVDGE
;
A
#
# COMPACT_ATOMS: atom_id res chain seq x y z
N MET A 1 -9.00 12.23 0.35
CA MET A 1 -8.18 11.32 -0.47
C MET A 1 -9.00 10.83 -1.65
N GLN A 2 -8.54 11.17 -2.85
CA GLN A 2 -8.90 10.50 -4.09
C GLN A 2 -8.14 9.17 -4.17
N LEU A 3 -8.86 8.08 -4.44
CA LEU A 3 -8.27 6.75 -4.58
C LEU A 3 -8.79 6.13 -5.87
N LEU A 4 -7.86 5.85 -6.78
CA LEU A 4 -8.09 5.21 -8.06
C LEU A 4 -7.63 3.77 -7.96
N ILE A 5 -8.48 2.80 -8.27
CA ILE A 5 -8.11 1.38 -8.27
C ILE A 5 -8.39 0.81 -9.66
N SER A 6 -7.34 0.32 -10.31
CA SER A 6 -7.43 -0.40 -11.58
C SER A 6 -7.10 -1.88 -11.35
N ASN A 7 -7.89 -2.78 -11.92
CA ASN A 7 -7.67 -4.22 -11.83
C ASN A 7 -7.37 -4.79 -13.22
N GLU A 8 -6.10 -5.17 -13.45
CA GLU A 8 -5.60 -5.69 -14.72
C GLU A 8 -5.44 -7.21 -14.73
N GLN A 9 -5.78 -7.89 -13.63
CA GLN A 9 -5.82 -9.35 -13.57
C GLN A 9 -7.25 -9.89 -13.59
N ASN A 10 -7.38 -11.17 -13.93
CA ASN A 10 -8.67 -11.89 -14.02
C ASN A 10 -8.66 -13.25 -13.31
N GLN A 11 -7.64 -13.52 -12.50
CA GLN A 11 -7.41 -14.82 -11.86
C GLN A 11 -8.12 -14.92 -10.51
N VAL A 12 -8.10 -13.83 -9.73
CA VAL A 12 -8.68 -13.76 -8.39
C VAL A 12 -9.73 -12.64 -8.35
N PRO A 13 -10.98 -12.94 -7.97
CA PRO A 13 -12.01 -11.92 -7.85
C PRO A 13 -11.72 -10.98 -6.67
N VAL A 14 -11.66 -9.68 -6.93
CA VAL A 14 -11.54 -8.64 -5.90
C VAL A 14 -12.87 -7.90 -5.83
N GLY A 15 -13.64 -8.16 -4.77
CA GLY A 15 -14.97 -7.59 -4.59
C GLY A 15 -14.96 -6.20 -3.97
N ASP A 16 -16.07 -5.48 -4.11
CA ASP A 16 -16.26 -4.11 -3.59
C ASP A 16 -16.01 -3.99 -2.07
N GLU A 17 -16.28 -5.06 -1.31
CA GLU A 17 -15.99 -5.11 0.12
C GLU A 17 -14.49 -4.92 0.40
N VAL A 18 -13.63 -5.62 -0.36
CA VAL A 18 -12.18 -5.50 -0.22
C VAL A 18 -11.71 -4.10 -0.62
N LEU A 19 -12.23 -3.57 -1.74
CA LEU A 19 -11.90 -2.21 -2.19
C LEU A 19 -12.32 -1.15 -1.16
N GLY A 20 -13.48 -1.32 -0.52
CA GLY A 20 -13.96 -0.46 0.55
C GLY A 20 -13.09 -0.54 1.81
N LEU A 21 -12.59 -1.72 2.15
CA LEU A 21 -11.64 -1.91 3.26
C LEU A 21 -10.30 -1.25 2.97
N ILE A 22 -9.76 -1.40 1.76
CA ILE A 22 -8.53 -0.73 1.33
C ILE A 22 -8.68 0.79 1.48
N ARG A 23 -9.75 1.38 0.95
CA ARG A 23 -10.01 2.83 1.07
C ARG A 23 -9.97 3.28 2.54
N ARG A 24 -10.72 2.60 3.41
CA ARG A 24 -10.78 2.92 4.84
C ARG A 24 -9.43 2.79 5.51
N ALA A 25 -8.62 1.80 5.13
CA ALA A 25 -7.29 1.60 5.68
C ALA A 25 -6.35 2.75 5.32
N LEU A 26 -6.33 3.16 4.04
CA LEU A 26 -5.50 4.28 3.58
C LEU A 26 -5.91 5.62 4.21
N GLU A 27 -7.22 5.86 4.37
CA GLU A 27 -7.72 7.03 5.11
C GLU A 27 -7.27 7.03 6.58
N GLU A 28 -7.22 5.86 7.22
CA GLU A 28 -6.70 5.73 8.57
C GLU A 28 -5.17 5.91 8.63
N VAL A 29 -4.40 5.47 7.62
CA VAL A 29 -2.96 5.80 7.52
C VAL A 29 -2.77 7.31 7.53
N LEU A 30 -3.45 8.05 6.62
CA LEU A 30 -3.34 9.51 6.55
C LEU A 30 -3.72 10.19 7.87
N ARG A 31 -4.75 9.67 8.56
CA ARG A 31 -5.19 10.19 9.85
C ARG A 31 -4.14 10.01 10.95
N GLU A 32 -3.50 8.84 10.99
CA GLU A 32 -2.45 8.53 11.98
C GLU A 32 -1.20 9.37 11.77
N GLU A 33 -0.89 9.68 10.51
CA GLU A 33 0.24 10.53 10.11
C GLU A 33 -0.09 12.03 10.15
N GLU A 34 -1.27 12.40 10.65
CA GLU A 34 -1.76 13.78 10.70
C GLU A 34 -1.67 14.51 9.35
N PHE A 35 -1.83 13.75 8.27
CA PHE A 35 -1.73 14.22 6.89
C PHE A 35 -3.09 14.74 6.41
N PHE A 36 -3.33 16.04 6.59
CA PHE A 36 -4.64 16.68 6.35
C PHE A 36 -4.82 17.32 4.96
N LEU A 37 -3.87 17.12 4.05
CA LEU A 37 -3.95 17.66 2.69
C LEU A 37 -4.90 16.79 1.83
N GLU A 38 -5.46 17.38 0.78
CA GLU A 38 -6.14 16.59 -0.25
C GLU A 38 -5.07 15.77 -0.99
N THR A 39 -5.27 14.46 -1.09
CA THR A 39 -4.28 13.52 -1.62
C THR A 39 -4.87 12.62 -2.70
N GLU A 40 -4.04 12.22 -3.66
CA GLU A 40 -4.36 11.18 -4.63
C GLU A 40 -3.41 9.98 -4.48
N VAL A 41 -3.99 8.78 -4.50
CA VAL A 41 -3.26 7.51 -4.55
C VAL A 41 -3.88 6.64 -5.65
N SER A 42 -3.02 5.98 -6.43
CA SER A 42 -3.42 4.99 -7.41
C SER A 42 -3.01 3.58 -6.97
N ILE A 43 -3.91 2.61 -7.13
CA ILE A 43 -3.63 1.20 -6.90
C ILE A 43 -3.84 0.43 -8.19
N LEU A 44 -2.83 -0.32 -8.60
CA LEU A 44 -2.88 -1.26 -9.72
C LEU A 44 -2.84 -2.70 -9.21
N LEU A 45 -3.90 -3.46 -9.47
CA LEU A 45 -3.98 -4.87 -9.14
C LEU A 45 -3.54 -5.69 -10.35
N VAL A 46 -2.50 -6.50 -10.18
CA VAL A 46 -1.88 -7.29 -11.25
C VAL A 46 -1.78 -8.76 -10.87
N ASP A 47 -1.43 -9.57 -11.86
CA ASP A 47 -0.98 -10.94 -11.63
C ASP A 47 0.55 -11.01 -11.52
N ASP A 48 1.06 -12.22 -11.26
CA ASP A 48 2.50 -12.48 -11.13
C ASP A 48 3.29 -12.12 -12.40
N THR A 49 2.67 -12.21 -13.59
CA THR A 49 3.36 -11.88 -14.84
C THR A 49 3.51 -10.37 -14.97
N GLY A 50 2.44 -9.62 -14.71
CA GLY A 50 2.45 -8.16 -14.67
C GLY A 50 3.41 -7.63 -13.60
N MET A 51 3.36 -8.22 -12.39
CA MET A 51 4.25 -7.85 -11.30
C MET A 51 5.73 -8.09 -11.64
N ALA A 52 6.09 -9.27 -12.15
CA ALA A 52 7.47 -9.56 -12.54
C ALA A 52 7.97 -8.62 -13.65
N ALA A 53 7.11 -8.28 -14.62
CA ALA A 53 7.45 -7.33 -15.68
C ALA A 53 7.73 -5.92 -15.11
N LEU A 54 6.93 -5.46 -14.15
CA LEU A 54 7.14 -4.17 -13.48
C LEU A 54 8.40 -4.21 -12.59
N ASN A 55 8.60 -5.27 -11.82
CA ASN A 55 9.78 -5.43 -10.97
C ASN A 55 11.08 -5.43 -11.81
N ARG A 56 11.08 -6.14 -12.95
CA ARG A 56 12.19 -6.12 -13.90
C ARG A 56 12.42 -4.73 -14.48
N LYS A 57 11.34 -4.03 -14.87
CA LYS A 57 11.43 -2.71 -15.51
C LYS A 57 11.97 -1.64 -14.57
N TYR A 58 11.52 -1.62 -13.31
CA TYR A 58 11.82 -0.52 -12.39
C TYR A 58 12.93 -0.84 -11.38
N ARG A 59 13.08 -2.11 -10.97
CA ARG A 59 14.13 -2.55 -10.02
C ARG A 59 15.22 -3.41 -10.66
N GLY A 60 15.06 -3.82 -11.92
CA GLY A 60 16.02 -4.70 -12.61
C GLY A 60 15.98 -6.15 -12.13
N LEU A 61 14.99 -6.53 -11.32
CA LEU A 61 14.85 -7.85 -10.73
C LEU A 61 13.85 -8.70 -11.53
N ASP A 62 14.31 -9.83 -12.05
CA ASP A 62 13.48 -10.76 -12.83
C ASP A 62 12.75 -11.78 -11.95
N GLU A 63 12.01 -11.26 -10.98
CA GLU A 63 11.21 -12.05 -10.05
C GLU A 63 9.91 -11.32 -9.70
N THR A 64 8.90 -12.06 -9.25
CA THR A 64 7.67 -11.45 -8.73
C THR A 64 7.84 -11.06 -7.26
N THR A 65 7.00 -10.14 -6.81
CA THR A 65 6.91 -9.68 -5.42
C THR A 65 5.43 -9.50 -5.07
N ASP A 66 5.12 -9.22 -3.81
CA ASP A 66 3.75 -9.00 -3.34
C ASP A 66 3.27 -7.58 -3.62
N VAL A 67 4.14 -6.59 -3.42
CA VAL A 67 3.83 -5.16 -3.60
C VAL A 67 5.01 -4.35 -4.13
N LEU A 68 4.71 -3.34 -4.95
CA LEU A 68 5.64 -2.27 -5.32
C LEU A 68 4.99 -0.93 -5.00
N ALA A 69 5.78 0.02 -4.49
CA ALA A 69 5.35 1.39 -4.27
C ALA A 69 6.22 2.34 -5.11
N PHE A 70 5.58 3.31 -5.74
CA PHE A 70 6.21 4.33 -6.57
C PHE A 70 5.86 5.71 -6.02
N PRO A 71 6.61 6.21 -5.02
CA PRO A 71 6.37 7.54 -4.46
C PRO A 71 6.51 8.61 -5.53
N MET A 72 5.54 9.53 -5.57
CA MET A 72 5.62 10.77 -6.36
C MET A 72 5.93 11.99 -5.50
N LEU A 73 5.81 11.85 -4.18
CA LEU A 73 6.29 12.83 -3.24
C LEU A 73 7.82 12.88 -3.35
N GLU A 74 8.38 14.00 -3.81
CA GLU A 74 9.83 14.17 -3.85
C GLU A 74 10.41 14.07 -2.43
N GLU A 75 11.32 13.12 -2.20
CA GLU A 75 12.10 12.99 -0.95
C GLU A 75 12.94 14.24 -0.59
N ALA A 76 12.98 15.25 -1.47
CA ALA A 76 14.03 16.25 -1.54
C ALA A 76 13.56 17.70 -1.35
N LEU A 77 12.43 17.95 -0.67
CA LEU A 77 12.08 19.32 -0.30
C LEU A 77 12.50 19.59 1.15
N GLU A 78 13.64 20.28 1.29
CA GLU A 78 14.07 20.94 2.53
C GLU A 78 13.02 21.92 3.08
N GLU A 79 12.01 22.25 2.27
CA GLU A 79 10.87 23.09 2.62
C GLU A 79 9.58 22.25 2.61
N PRO A 80 8.64 22.51 3.55
CA PRO A 80 7.36 21.82 3.55
C PRO A 80 6.67 22.02 2.21
N VAL A 81 6.23 20.93 1.57
CA VAL A 81 5.35 20.99 0.39
C VAL A 81 4.08 21.70 0.83
N VAL A 82 3.95 22.97 0.47
CA VAL A 82 2.71 23.72 0.62
C VAL A 82 2.02 23.62 -0.73
N PRO A 83 1.11 22.64 -0.94
CA PRO A 83 0.34 22.62 -2.17
C PRO A 83 -0.41 23.95 -2.31
N ASP A 84 -0.54 24.43 -3.55
CA ASP A 84 -1.37 25.60 -3.78
C ASP A 84 -2.80 25.34 -3.27
N PRO A 85 -3.52 26.36 -2.79
CA PRO A 85 -4.87 26.18 -2.26
C PRO A 85 -5.79 25.52 -3.29
N GLY A 86 -6.18 24.27 -3.04
CA GLY A 86 -7.04 23.47 -3.92
C GLY A 86 -6.30 22.51 -4.86
N GLU A 87 -4.98 22.34 -4.73
CA GLU A 87 -4.24 21.28 -5.40
C GLU A 87 -4.15 20.01 -4.54
N GLU A 88 -4.36 18.86 -5.19
CA GLU A 88 -4.19 17.55 -4.56
C GLU A 88 -2.72 17.13 -4.58
N VAL A 89 -2.23 16.62 -3.45
CA VAL A 89 -0.90 16.04 -3.34
C VAL A 89 -0.93 14.63 -3.93
N LEU A 90 -0.19 14.42 -5.02
CA LEU A 90 -0.02 13.10 -5.64
C LEU A 90 0.98 12.29 -4.80
N LEU A 91 0.50 11.28 -4.08
CA LEU A 91 1.37 10.42 -3.28
C LEU A 91 2.07 9.35 -4.14
N GLY A 92 1.39 8.88 -5.20
CA GLY A 92 1.96 7.98 -6.20
C GLY A 92 1.16 6.69 -6.38
N ASP A 93 1.85 5.64 -6.82
CA ASP A 93 1.25 4.38 -7.26
C ASP A 93 1.64 3.21 -6.34
N ILE A 94 0.66 2.36 -6.01
CA ILE A 94 0.87 1.07 -5.33
C ILE A 94 0.45 -0.04 -6.29
N VAL A 95 1.33 -0.99 -6.54
CA VAL A 95 1.04 -2.17 -7.36
C VAL A 95 0.98 -3.39 -6.46
N ILE A 96 -0.10 -4.16 -6.52
CA ILE A 96 -0.32 -5.34 -5.67
C ILE A 96 -0.50 -6.58 -6.55
N SER A 97 0.27 -7.65 -6.27
CA SER A 97 0.04 -8.97 -6.87
C SER A 97 -1.09 -9.69 -6.12
N VAL A 98 -2.25 -9.79 -6.75
CA VAL A 98 -3.44 -10.40 -6.15
C VAL A 98 -3.26 -11.91 -5.89
N PRO A 99 -2.64 -12.70 -6.80
CA PRO A 99 -2.34 -14.11 -6.52
C PRO A 99 -1.42 -14.30 -5.32
N ARG A 100 -0.44 -13.41 -5.12
CA ARG A 100 0.49 -13.47 -3.97
C ARG A 100 -0.21 -13.15 -2.67
N ALA A 101 -1.06 -12.11 -2.65
CA ALA A 101 -1.89 -11.79 -1.50
C ALA A 101 -2.78 -12.98 -1.10
N LEU A 102 -3.35 -13.71 -2.07
CA LEU A 102 -4.14 -14.91 -1.80
C LEU A 102 -3.30 -16.07 -1.24
N GLU A 103 -2.10 -16.29 -1.77
CA GLU A 103 -1.16 -17.30 -1.29
C GLU A 103 -0.71 -17.00 0.15
N GLN A 104 -0.29 -15.76 0.42
CA GLN A 104 0.15 -15.28 1.73
C GLN A 104 -0.98 -15.37 2.76
N ALA A 105 -2.20 -14.95 2.40
CA ALA A 105 -3.36 -15.10 3.26
C ALA A 105 -3.56 -16.56 3.71
N GLY A 106 -3.50 -17.51 2.77
CA GLY A 106 -3.60 -18.94 3.07
C GLY A 106 -2.45 -19.46 3.95
N ALA A 107 -1.22 -19.06 3.65
CA ALA A 107 -0.02 -19.51 4.38
C ALA A 107 0.02 -19.00 5.83
N CYS A 108 -0.44 -17.77 6.05
CA CYS A 108 -0.47 -17.13 7.38
C CYS A 108 -1.78 -17.40 8.15
N GLY A 109 -2.76 -18.09 7.56
CA GLY A 109 -4.07 -18.30 8.18
C GLY A 109 -4.93 -17.04 8.25
N ASN A 110 -4.59 -16.02 7.46
CA ASN A 110 -5.25 -14.73 7.37
C ASN A 110 -6.39 -14.76 6.34
N SER A 111 -7.33 -13.83 6.46
CA SER A 111 -8.31 -13.63 5.40
C SER A 111 -7.66 -12.93 4.19
N PHE A 112 -8.16 -13.22 3.00
CA PHE A 112 -7.73 -12.54 1.77
C PHE A 112 -7.93 -11.02 1.86
N SER A 113 -9.05 -10.57 2.45
CA SER A 113 -9.32 -9.14 2.64
C SER A 113 -8.31 -8.46 3.57
N ARG A 114 -7.88 -9.15 4.64
CA ARG A 114 -6.85 -8.65 5.55
C ARG A 114 -5.51 -8.49 4.84
N GLU A 115 -5.13 -9.45 4.00
CA GLU A 115 -3.85 -9.39 3.29
C GLU A 115 -3.82 -8.30 2.23
N MET A 116 -4.90 -8.15 1.46
CA MET A 116 -5.05 -7.04 0.52
C MET A 116 -4.96 -5.66 1.21
N VAL A 117 -5.57 -5.55 2.40
CA VAL A 117 -5.50 -4.32 3.20
C VAL A 117 -4.07 -4.10 3.73
N PHE A 118 -3.42 -5.15 4.22
CA PHE A 118 -2.05 -5.08 4.70
C PHE A 118 -1.09 -4.57 3.60
N LEU A 119 -1.12 -5.18 2.41
CA LEU A 119 -0.27 -4.76 1.29
C LEU A 119 -0.55 -3.33 0.83
N ALA A 120 -1.82 -2.90 0.86
CA ALA A 120 -2.16 -1.51 0.55
C ALA A 120 -1.62 -0.53 1.61
N VAL A 121 -1.73 -0.86 2.90
CA VAL A 121 -1.17 -0.06 4.00
C VAL A 121 0.35 -0.01 3.91
N HIS A 122 1.00 -1.14 3.66
CA HIS A 122 2.44 -1.25 3.50
C HIS A 122 2.93 -0.37 2.33
N GLY A 123 2.29 -0.50 1.16
CA GLY A 123 2.60 0.34 0.01
C GLY A 123 2.40 1.83 0.29
N MET A 124 1.33 2.20 0.99
CA MET A 124 1.06 3.59 1.37
C MET A 124 2.12 4.17 2.31
N LEU A 125 2.59 3.38 3.28
CA LEU A 125 3.66 3.81 4.18
C LEU A 125 4.95 4.08 3.39
N HIS A 126 5.28 3.24 2.40
CA HIS A 126 6.37 3.54 1.48
C HIS A 126 6.14 4.83 0.66
N LEU A 127 4.92 5.11 0.20
CA LEU A 127 4.61 6.39 -0.47
C LEU A 127 4.84 7.60 0.44
N LEU A 128 4.68 7.43 1.76
CA LEU A 128 4.91 8.47 2.77
C LEU A 128 6.37 8.54 3.25
N GLY A 129 7.28 7.77 2.66
CA GLY A 129 8.71 7.79 2.97
C GLY A 129 9.13 6.89 4.13
N TYR A 130 8.25 6.01 4.61
CA TYR A 130 8.66 4.95 5.54
C TYR A 130 9.40 3.85 4.79
N ASP A 131 10.43 3.30 5.43
CA ASP A 131 11.12 2.12 4.95
C ASP A 131 11.32 1.11 6.10
N HIS A 132 12.03 0.03 5.83
CA HIS A 132 12.23 -1.11 6.68
C HIS A 132 13.60 -1.77 6.44
N GLU A 133 14.57 -1.02 5.89
CA GLU A 133 15.93 -1.51 5.63
C GLU A 133 16.72 -1.76 6.92
N SER A 134 16.47 -0.96 7.97
CA SER A 134 17.03 -1.17 9.30
C SER A 134 16.00 -1.75 10.30
N PRO A 135 16.46 -2.39 11.39
CA PRO A 135 15.56 -2.90 12.43
C PRO A 135 14.70 -1.84 13.12
N GLU A 136 15.20 -0.60 13.22
CA GLU A 136 14.49 0.52 13.84
C GLU A 136 13.35 1.01 12.94
N GLU A 137 13.66 1.26 11.66
CA GLU A 137 12.67 1.61 10.64
C GLU A 137 11.61 0.52 10.48
N ALA A 138 12.03 -0.75 10.43
CA ALA A 138 11.11 -1.88 10.35
C ALA A 138 10.19 -1.97 11.57
N ALA A 139 10.69 -1.72 12.78
CA ALA A 139 9.86 -1.71 13.99
C ALA A 139 8.86 -0.55 13.97
N GLU A 140 9.29 0.61 13.49
CA GLU A 140 8.49 1.81 13.34
C GLU A 140 7.34 1.61 12.33
N MET A 141 7.66 1.09 11.14
CA MET A 141 6.69 0.81 10.07
C MET A 141 5.69 -0.26 10.52
N ARG A 142 6.17 -1.36 11.12
CA ARG A 142 5.31 -2.43 11.66
C ARG A 142 4.35 -1.94 12.74
N ALA A 143 4.77 -1.01 13.59
CA ALA A 143 3.88 -0.44 14.60
C ALA A 143 2.69 0.27 13.96
N ARG A 144 2.92 1.01 12.87
CA ARG A 144 1.86 1.70 12.10
C ARG A 144 0.95 0.72 11.37
N GLU A 145 1.53 -0.26 10.68
CA GLU A 145 0.77 -1.34 10.02
C GLU A 145 -0.19 -2.02 11.02
N LYS A 146 0.34 -2.42 12.18
CA LYS A 146 -0.46 -3.09 13.23
C LYS A 146 -1.57 -2.18 13.74
N LYS A 147 -1.27 -0.90 13.97
CA LYS A 147 -2.23 0.07 14.50
C LYS A 147 -3.41 0.27 13.53
N VAL A 148 -3.13 0.43 12.25
CA VAL A 148 -4.15 0.61 11.20
C VAL A 148 -4.99 -0.67 11.04
N LEU A 149 -4.34 -1.84 10.92
CA LEU A 149 -5.05 -3.12 10.82
C LEU A 149 -5.98 -3.36 12.01
N ALA A 150 -5.51 -3.10 13.24
CA ALA A 150 -6.31 -3.25 14.44
C ALA A 150 -7.54 -2.32 14.46
N ARG A 151 -7.42 -1.08 13.97
CA ARG A 151 -8.56 -0.15 13.84
C ARG A 151 -9.62 -0.64 12.85
N LEU A 152 -9.22 -1.41 11.84
CA LEU A 152 -10.14 -2.04 10.90
C LEU A 152 -10.73 -3.35 11.43
N GLY A 153 -10.34 -3.78 12.63
CA GLY A 153 -10.84 -5.00 13.27
C GLY A 153 -10.15 -6.27 12.78
N PHE A 154 -8.99 -6.16 12.13
CA PHE A 154 -8.18 -7.30 11.76
C PHE A 154 -7.31 -7.76 12.93
N GLU A 155 -7.12 -9.07 13.02
CA GLU A 155 -6.15 -9.65 13.92
C GLU A 155 -4.73 -9.29 13.45
N VAL A 156 -3.94 -8.80 14.39
CA VAL A 156 -2.52 -8.50 14.21
C VAL A 156 -1.76 -9.58 14.96
N ASP A 157 -1.33 -10.62 14.23
CA ASP A 157 -0.56 -11.69 14.83
C ASP A 157 0.64 -11.13 15.61
N GLY A 158 0.81 -11.69 16.81
CA GLY A 158 1.83 -11.28 17.78
C GLY A 158 3.23 -11.64 17.31
N GLU A 159 4.12 -10.63 17.41
CA GLU A 159 5.59 -10.64 17.37
C GLU A 159 6.35 -11.75 16.61
#